data_AF-A0A973JQ31-F1
#
_entry.id   AF-A0A973JQ31-F1
#
_cell.length_a   1.000
_cell.length_b   1.000
_cell.length_c   1.000
_cell.angle_alpha   90.00
_cell.angle_beta   90.00
_cell.angle_gamma   90.00
#
_symmetry.space_group_name_H-M   'P 1'
#
loop_
_entity.id
_entity.type
_entity.pdbx_description
1 polymer ?
#
loop_
_entity_poly.entity_id
_entity_poly.type
_entity_poly.pdbx_seq_one_letter_code
_entity_poly.pdbx_strand_id
1 'polypeptide(L)'
;RIDTFMMILAKLGLIQLAFLALGFLLSVLLKKVKSAIAVSLPVVFSFFIVGTIAAVLGIDEIKYVSPFKFFNSDYIISHNAYEVQFLILELVFVVVAVIASYTIYIKKDIRAAA
;
A
#
# COMPACT_ATOMS: atom_id res chain seq x y z
N ARG A 1 -10.16 -25.36 3.47
CA ARG A 1 -10.50 -24.47 4.62
C ARG A 1 -9.25 -23.84 5.24
N ILE A 2 -8.14 -24.58 5.35
CA ILE A 2 -6.81 -24.03 5.68
C ILE A 2 -6.36 -23.00 4.63
N ASP A 3 -6.70 -23.23 3.37
CA ASP A 3 -6.29 -22.37 2.23
C ASP A 3 -6.84 -20.95 2.39
N THR A 4 -8.15 -20.83 2.66
CA THR A 4 -8.81 -19.54 2.94
C THR A 4 -8.18 -18.82 4.13
N PHE A 5 -7.83 -19.55 5.19
CA PHE A 5 -7.14 -18.97 6.34
C PHE A 5 -5.75 -18.45 5.97
N MET A 6 -4.97 -19.22 5.19
CA MET A 6 -3.68 -18.77 4.67
C MET A 6 -3.83 -17.54 3.77
N MET A 7 -4.88 -17.44 2.95
CA MET A 7 -5.15 -16.26 2.12
C MET A 7 -5.48 -15.03 2.96
N ILE A 8 -6.26 -15.17 4.03
CA ILE A 8 -6.54 -14.08 4.96
C ILE A 8 -5.26 -13.59 5.63
N LEU A 9 -4.35 -14.49 6.00
CA LEU A 9 -3.05 -14.11 6.55
C LEU A 9 -2.14 -13.46 5.50
N ALA A 10 -2.05 -14.04 4.30
CA ALA A 10 -1.19 -13.56 3.22
C ALA A 10 -1.58 -12.14 2.77
N LYS A 11 -2.85 -11.75 2.87
CA LYS A 11 -3.29 -10.37 2.59
C LYS A 11 -2.60 -9.32 3.48
N LEU A 12 -2.21 -9.68 4.70
CA LEU A 12 -1.46 -8.78 5.58
C LEU A 12 -0.09 -8.47 4.98
N GLY A 13 0.58 -9.48 4.41
CA GLY A 13 1.85 -9.32 3.70
C GLY A 13 1.71 -8.44 2.46
N LEU A 14 0.63 -8.61 1.69
CA LEU A 14 0.31 -7.78 0.53
C LEU A 14 0.18 -6.30 0.93
N ILE A 15 -0.67 -6.00 1.93
CA ILE A 15 -0.83 -4.64 2.46
C ILE A 15 0.52 -4.06 2.93
N GLN A 16 1.36 -4.87 3.58
CA GLN A 16 2.70 -4.43 4.00
C GLN A 16 3.61 -4.08 2.80
N LEU A 17 3.52 -4.80 1.68
CA LEU A 17 4.27 -4.47 0.45
C LEU A 17 3.85 -3.10 -0.12
N ALA A 18 2.55 -2.77 -0.09
CA ALA A 18 2.08 -1.45 -0.50
C ALA A 18 2.69 -0.34 0.38
N PHE A 19 2.68 -0.51 1.70
CA PHE A 19 3.28 0.45 2.63
C PHE A 19 4.81 0.51 2.55
N LEU A 20 5.47 -0.61 2.24
CA LEU A 20 6.91 -0.64 1.98
C LEU A 20 7.27 0.20 0.74
N ALA A 21 6.54 0.01 -0.35
CA ALA A 21 6.74 0.76 -1.58
C ALA A 21 6.48 2.27 -1.38
N LEU A 22 5.43 2.63 -0.64
CA LEU A 22 5.19 4.00 -0.19
C LEU A 22 6.34 4.54 0.67
N GLY A 23 6.87 3.73 1.58
CA GLY A 23 8.00 4.09 2.42
C GLY A 23 9.24 4.44 1.60
N PHE A 24 9.54 3.66 0.56
CA PHE A 24 10.61 3.97 -0.39
C PHE A 24 10.35 5.27 -1.16
N LEU A 25 9.10 5.51 -1.59
CA LEU A 25 8.76 6.72 -2.32
C LEU A 25 8.90 7.95 -1.42
N LEU A 26 8.40 7.88 -0.19
CA LEU A 26 8.49 8.97 0.77
C LEU A 26 9.94 9.24 1.20
N SER A 27 10.80 8.22 1.29
CA SER A 27 12.20 8.40 1.66
C SER A 27 12.97 9.24 0.64
N VAL A 28 12.65 9.11 -0.65
CA VAL A 28 13.27 9.89 -1.72
C VAL A 28 12.57 11.22 -1.97
N LEU A 29 11.30 11.38 -1.60
CA LEU A 29 10.59 12.66 -1.77
C LEU A 29 10.89 13.65 -0.64
N LEU A 30 10.93 13.17 0.60
CA LEU A 30 11.20 14.00 1.77
C LEU A 30 12.68 14.39 1.82
N LYS A 31 12.96 15.69 2.04
CA LYS A 31 14.36 16.19 2.10
C LYS A 31 15.13 15.63 3.29
N LYS A 32 14.46 15.40 4.43
CA LYS A 32 15.07 14.86 5.65
C LYS A 32 14.03 14.07 6.45
N VAL A 33 14.25 12.77 6.58
CA VAL A 33 13.44 11.91 7.45
C VAL A 33 14.17 11.79 8.79
N LYS A 34 13.72 12.55 9.80
CA LYS A 34 14.33 12.51 11.15
C LYS A 34 13.91 11.28 11.95
N SER A 35 12.72 10.75 11.71
CA SER A 35 12.18 9.56 12.37
C SER A 35 11.27 8.83 11.39
N ALA A 36 11.53 7.54 11.18
CA ALA A 36 10.69 6.69 10.35
C ALA A 36 9.26 6.60 10.90
N ILE A 37 9.13 6.48 12.24
CA ILE A 37 7.83 6.40 12.93
C ILE A 37 7.01 7.67 12.73
N ALA A 38 7.65 8.84 12.81
CA ALA A 38 6.96 10.13 12.66
C ALA A 38 6.35 10.31 11.26
N VAL A 39 6.90 9.64 10.24
CA VAL A 39 6.38 9.66 8.87
C VAL A 39 5.41 8.51 8.62
N SER A 40 5.75 7.29 9.04
CA SER A 40 4.92 6.12 8.77
C SER A 40 3.59 6.16 9.52
N LEU A 41 3.58 6.64 10.77
CA LEU A 41 2.39 6.63 11.60
C LEU A 41 1.26 7.46 10.99
N PRO A 42 1.44 8.77 10.67
CA PRO A 42 0.38 9.55 10.03
C PRO A 42 -0.05 8.96 8.69
N VAL A 43 0.89 8.48 7.87
CA VAL A 43 0.59 7.92 6.55
C VAL A 43 -0.32 6.69 6.67
N VAL A 44 0.08 5.71 7.47
CA VAL A 44 -0.70 4.48 7.68
C VAL A 44 -2.07 4.81 8.29
N PHE A 45 -2.11 5.69 9.30
CA PHE A 45 -3.38 6.10 9.91
C PHE A 45 -4.29 6.85 8.93
N SER A 46 -3.76 7.71 8.07
CA SER A 46 -4.57 8.38 7.04
C SER A 46 -5.24 7.38 6.11
N PHE A 47 -4.49 6.40 5.58
CA PHE A 47 -5.07 5.35 4.74
C PHE A 47 -6.08 4.48 5.50
N PHE A 48 -5.84 4.21 6.78
CA PHE A 48 -6.76 3.47 7.64
C PHE A 48 -8.07 4.23 7.86
N ILE A 49 -7.99 5.51 8.22
CA ILE A 49 -9.16 6.37 8.46
C ILE A 49 -9.97 6.52 7.18
N VAL A 50 -9.33 6.83 6.05
CA VAL A 50 -9.99 6.94 4.75
C VAL A 50 -10.70 5.64 4.38
N GLY A 51 -10.01 4.50 4.54
CA GLY A 51 -10.60 3.19 4.28
C GLY A 51 -11.77 2.87 5.20
N THR A 52 -11.68 3.23 6.48
CA THR A 52 -12.73 2.98 7.47
C THR A 52 -13.96 3.84 7.21
N ILE A 53 -13.78 5.14 6.95
CA ILE A 53 -14.87 6.07 6.62
C ILE A 53 -15.60 5.59 5.37
N ALA A 54 -14.87 5.18 4.33
CA ALA A 54 -15.46 4.61 3.13
C ALA A 54 -16.29 3.36 3.40
N ALA A 55 -15.82 2.49 4.29
CA ALA A 55 -16.55 1.30 4.71
C ALA A 55 -17.90 1.66 5.34
N VAL A 56 -17.88 2.65 6.24
CA VAL A 56 -19.06 3.09 6.99
C VAL A 56 -20.05 3.82 6.11
N LEU A 57 -19.57 4.65 5.19
CA LEU A 57 -20.40 5.44 4.27
C LEU A 57 -20.87 4.65 3.03
N GLY A 58 -20.38 3.43 2.82
CA GLY A 58 -20.74 2.62 1.65
C GLY A 58 -20.25 3.21 0.32
N ILE A 59 -19.19 4.02 0.34
CA ILE A 59 -18.64 4.67 -0.86
C ILE A 59 -17.67 3.68 -1.51
N ASP A 60 -18.13 3.03 -2.57
CA ASP A 60 -17.39 1.97 -3.25
C ASP A 60 -16.13 2.49 -3.95
N GLU A 61 -16.12 3.75 -4.40
CA GLU A 61 -15.00 4.35 -5.13
C GLU A 61 -13.75 4.56 -4.26
N ILE A 62 -13.93 4.71 -2.94
CA ILE A 62 -12.78 4.92 -2.05
C ILE A 62 -12.02 3.59 -1.79
N LYS A 63 -12.60 2.45 -2.17
CA LYS A 63 -11.91 1.14 -2.12
C LYS A 63 -10.62 1.15 -2.96
N TYR A 64 -10.54 1.99 -3.99
CA TYR A 64 -9.37 2.13 -4.86
C TYR A 64 -8.24 3.00 -4.27
N VAL A 65 -8.51 3.74 -3.19
CA VAL A 65 -7.56 4.69 -2.61
C VAL A 65 -6.73 4.06 -1.50
N SER A 66 -7.30 3.13 -0.73
CA SER A 66 -6.65 2.56 0.45
C SER A 66 -6.26 1.10 0.27
N PRO A 67 -4.97 0.73 0.42
CA PRO A 67 -4.54 -0.67 0.38
C PRO A 67 -5.27 -1.56 1.40
N PHE A 68 -5.76 -0.98 2.51
CA PHE A 68 -6.59 -1.69 3.49
C PHE A 68 -7.92 -2.20 2.93
N LYS A 69 -8.38 -1.68 1.79
CA LYS A 69 -9.64 -2.04 1.14
C LYS A 69 -9.50 -2.95 -0.07
N PHE A 70 -8.28 -3.19 -0.55
CA PHE A 70 -8.01 -4.05 -1.70
C PHE A 70 -8.35 -5.53 -1.43
N PHE A 71 -8.30 -5.96 -0.17
CA PHE A 71 -8.51 -7.35 0.22
C PHE A 71 -9.72 -7.53 1.14
N ASN A 72 -10.88 -7.71 0.54
CA ASN A 72 -12.13 -7.98 1.25
C ASN A 72 -12.15 -9.41 1.80
N SER A 73 -12.26 -9.55 3.13
CA SER A 73 -12.35 -10.87 3.78
C SER A 73 -13.60 -11.64 3.36
N ASP A 74 -14.73 -10.97 3.17
CA ASP A 74 -15.99 -11.62 2.79
C ASP A 74 -15.90 -12.23 1.39
N TYR A 75 -15.21 -11.55 0.48
CA TYR A 75 -14.93 -12.07 -0.86
C TYR A 75 -14.01 -13.29 -0.80
N ILE A 76 -12.90 -13.20 -0.04
CA ILE A 76 -11.94 -14.31 0.11
C ILE A 76 -12.62 -15.55 0.70
N ILE A 77 -13.50 -15.37 1.69
CA ILE A 77 -14.21 -16.48 2.34
C ILE A 77 -15.23 -17.12 1.38
N SER A 78 -15.94 -16.32 0.59
CA SER A 78 -16.99 -16.80 -0.32
C SER A 78 -16.44 -17.41 -1.62
N HIS A 79 -15.35 -16.86 -2.16
CA HIS A 79 -14.80 -17.26 -3.46
C HIS A 79 -13.53 -18.09 -3.35
N ASN A 80 -12.92 -18.19 -2.16
CA ASN A 80 -11.63 -18.84 -1.94
C ASN A 80 -10.53 -18.29 -2.89
N ALA A 81 -10.63 -17.00 -3.20
CA ALA A 81 -9.83 -16.29 -4.17
C ALA A 81 -9.69 -14.82 -3.75
N TYR A 82 -8.62 -14.17 -4.21
CA TYR A 82 -8.54 -12.71 -4.16
C TYR A 82 -9.27 -12.10 -5.37
N GLU A 83 -9.77 -10.89 -5.19
CA GLU A 83 -10.30 -10.08 -6.28
C GLU A 83 -9.15 -9.66 -7.22
N VAL A 84 -9.10 -10.25 -8.42
CA VAL A 84 -8.00 -10.07 -9.38
C VAL A 84 -7.76 -8.59 -9.71
N GLN A 85 -8.83 -7.80 -9.79
CA GLN A 85 -8.74 -6.36 -10.07
C GLN A 85 -7.91 -5.63 -9.00
N PHE A 86 -8.11 -5.93 -7.72
CA PHE A 86 -7.38 -5.30 -6.63
C PHE A 86 -5.95 -5.84 -6.48
N LEU A 87 -5.71 -7.11 -6.82
CA LEU A 87 -4.34 -7.64 -6.93
C LEU A 87 -3.52 -6.92 -8.00
N ILE A 88 -4.10 -6.71 -9.18
CA ILE A 88 -3.42 -5.97 -10.27
C ILE A 88 -3.18 -4.53 -9.84
N LEU A 89 -4.15 -3.89 -9.19
CA LEU A 89 -4.02 -2.52 -8.71
C LEU A 89 -2.88 -2.39 -7.70
N GLU A 90 -2.79 -3.30 -6.74
CA GLU A 90 -1.68 -3.32 -5.77
C GLU A 90 -0.33 -3.54 -6.46
N LEU A 91 -0.25 -4.50 -7.38
CA LEU A 91 0.97 -4.78 -8.13
C LEU A 91 1.44 -3.55 -8.91
N VAL A 92 0.54 -2.90 -9.65
CA VAL A 92 0.83 -1.67 -10.39
C VAL A 92 1.30 -0.58 -9.43
N PHE A 93 0.61 -0.39 -8.32
CA PHE A 93 0.96 0.59 -7.30
C PHE A 93 2.39 0.37 -6.76
N VAL A 94 2.72 -0.85 -6.37
CA VAL A 94 4.05 -1.22 -5.85
C VAL A 94 5.12 -0.99 -6.91
N VAL A 95 4.92 -1.49 -8.14
CA VAL A 95 5.89 -1.35 -9.23
C VAL A 95 6.14 0.11 -9.56
N VAL A 96 5.08 0.92 -9.70
CA VAL A 96 5.20 2.36 -10.00
C VAL A 96 5.93 3.09 -8.88
N ALA A 97 5.56 2.84 -7.62
CA ALA A 97 6.21 3.48 -6.48
C ALA A 97 7.70 3.11 -6.40
N VAL A 98 8.07 1.85 -6.62
CA VAL A 98 9.47 1.40 -6.61
C VAL A 98 10.26 2.02 -7.77
N ILE A 99 9.75 1.99 -9.01
CA ILE A 99 10.42 2.58 -10.18
C ILE A 99 10.60 4.09 -10.01
N ALA A 100 9.56 4.79 -9.54
CA ALA A 100 9.64 6.22 -9.26
C ALA A 100 10.68 6.51 -8.18
N SER A 101 10.68 5.72 -7.10
CA SER A 101 11.65 5.84 -6.01
C SER A 101 13.08 5.72 -6.52
N TYR A 102 13.35 4.66 -7.28
CA TYR A 102 14.65 4.36 -7.85
C TYR A 102 15.14 5.48 -8.79
N THR A 103 14.26 5.94 -9.68
CA THR A 103 14.59 7.00 -10.65
C THR A 103 14.90 8.33 -9.96
N ILE A 104 14.14 8.71 -8.93
CA ILE A 104 14.37 9.93 -8.15
C ILE A 104 15.66 9.81 -7.34
N TYR A 105 15.91 8.63 -6.75
CA TYR A 105 17.13 8.36 -5.99
C TYR A 105 18.38 8.62 -6.82
N ILE A 106 18.49 8.00 -8.01
CA ILE A 106 19.64 8.19 -8.91
C ILE A 106 19.83 9.67 -9.28
N LYS A 107 18.75 10.38 -9.63
CA LYS A 107 18.82 11.82 -9.98
C LYS A 107 19.31 12.69 -8.83
N LYS A 108 18.97 12.34 -7.58
CA LYS A 108 19.43 13.06 -6.39
C LYS A 108 20.88 12.74 -6.06
N ASP A 109 21.28 11.48 -6.20
CA ASP A 109 22.62 11.02 -5.90
C ASP A 109 23.67 11.65 -6.85
N ILE A 110 23.37 11.69 -8.15
CA ILE A 110 24.22 12.38 -9.15
C ILE A 110 24.43 13.87 -8.81
N ARG A 111 23.42 14.54 -8.24
CA ARG A 111 23.52 15.97 -7.83
C ARG A 111 24.31 16.18 -6.54
N ALA A 112 24.44 15.16 -5.70
CA ALA A 112 25.24 15.23 -4.49
C ALA A 112 26.73 14.94 -4.75
N ALA A 113 27.03 14.20 -5.83
CA ALA A 113 28.38 13.84 -6.24
C ALA A 113 29.04 14.83 -7.24
N ALA A 114 28.29 15.80 -7.77
CA ALA A 114 28.74 16.85 -8.69
C ALA A 114 29.02 18.17 -7.95
#